data_AF-A0A1W9N3I4-F1
#
_entry.id   AF-A0A1W9N3I4-F1
#
_cell.length_a   1.000
_cell.length_b   1.000
_cell.length_c   1.000
_cell.angle_alpha   90.00
_cell.angle_beta   90.00
_cell.angle_gamma   90.00
#
_symmetry.space_group_name_H-M   'P 1'
#
loop_
_entity.id
_entity.type
_entity.pdbx_description
1 polymer ?
#
loop_
_entity_poly.entity_id
_entity_poly.type
_entity_poly.pdbx_seq_one_letter_code
_entity_poly.pdbx_strand_id
1 'polypeptide(L)'
;MQELFKWLSTNQTATIAVIGSFGFLIISICIIYLISFFQGRDISFWPPKIGQKPIKSNTPAKQTNMFDIVFIEDKSNNKNQRIIEGIWKSTYFTDHNPTKTHNHLLELKQNGEYINGQSLEGSLSLHSFKLSGKIRYGIYFTGIWESRLEESVYHGTFQCIIGSADKEITGKWLGTGSTNPINVGNWTLQKTEERITKKQE
;
A
#
# COMPACT_ATOMS: atom_id res chain seq x y z
N MET A 1 -48.88 -34.65 12.13
CA MET A 1 -47.63 -34.23 12.82
C MET A 1 -47.54 -34.81 14.23
N GLN A 2 -48.51 -34.59 15.12
CA GLN A 2 -48.45 -35.12 16.50
C GLN A 2 -48.38 -36.66 16.58
N GLU A 3 -49.18 -37.37 15.76
CA GLU A 3 -49.14 -38.84 15.68
C GLU A 3 -47.78 -39.41 15.26
N LEU A 4 -47.06 -38.70 14.38
CA LEU A 4 -45.73 -39.10 13.93
C LEU A 4 -44.70 -39.03 15.06
N PHE A 5 -44.72 -37.95 15.84
CA PHE A 5 -43.81 -37.78 16.98
C PHE A 5 -44.11 -38.79 18.09
N LYS A 6 -45.38 -39.06 18.35
CA LYS A 6 -45.80 -40.09 19.31
C LYS A 6 -45.36 -41.50 18.89
N TRP A 7 -45.44 -41.79 17.59
CA TRP A 7 -44.97 -43.06 17.05
C TRP A 7 -43.44 -43.19 17.12
N LEU A 8 -42.70 -42.12 16.80
CA LEU A 8 -41.24 -42.08 16.90
C LEU A 8 -40.77 -42.27 18.35
N SER A 9 -41.37 -41.56 19.32
CA SER A 9 -40.99 -41.70 20.73
C SER A 9 -41.22 -43.11 21.28
N THR A 10 -42.15 -43.87 20.70
CA THR A 10 -42.43 -45.26 21.09
C THR A 10 -41.45 -46.26 20.45
N ASN A 11 -40.94 -45.95 19.25
CA ASN A 11 -40.05 -46.84 18.48
C ASN A 11 -38.61 -46.34 18.50
N GLN A 12 -37.83 -46.79 19.48
CA GLN A 12 -36.43 -46.35 19.68
C GLN A 12 -35.56 -46.59 18.43
N THR A 13 -35.67 -47.75 17.79
CA THR A 13 -34.90 -48.07 16.57
C THR A 13 -35.21 -47.10 15.42
N ALA A 14 -36.49 -46.79 15.20
CA ALA A 14 -36.91 -45.85 14.17
C ALA A 14 -36.41 -44.43 14.48
N THR A 15 -36.47 -44.01 15.75
CA THR A 15 -35.95 -42.72 16.18
C THR A 15 -34.44 -42.58 15.96
N ILE A 16 -33.66 -43.60 16.33
CA ILE A 16 -32.20 -43.60 16.10
C ILE A 16 -31.90 -43.54 14.61
N ALA A 17 -32.64 -44.30 13.79
CA ALA A 17 -32.47 -44.29 12.33
C ALA A 17 -32.76 -42.91 11.73
N VAL A 18 -33.84 -42.26 12.15
CA VAL A 18 -34.21 -40.92 11.68
C VAL A 18 -33.15 -39.89 12.10
N ILE A 19 -32.77 -39.84 13.38
CA ILE A 19 -31.76 -38.90 13.88
C ILE A 19 -30.41 -39.13 13.18
N GLY A 20 -30.01 -40.40 13.03
CA GLY A 20 -28.79 -40.77 12.30
C GLY A 20 -28.80 -40.29 10.86
N SER A 21 -29.94 -40.43 10.15
CA SER A 21 -30.07 -39.97 8.77
C SER A 21 -29.93 -38.44 8.64
N PHE A 22 -30.55 -37.66 9.53
CA PHE A 22 -30.43 -36.21 9.54
C PHE A 22 -29.02 -35.76 9.92
N GLY A 23 -28.40 -36.40 10.91
CA GLY A 23 -27.02 -36.13 11.29
C GLY A 23 -26.04 -36.37 10.15
N PHE A 24 -26.18 -37.50 9.44
CA PHE A 24 -25.37 -37.83 8.28
C PHE A 24 -25.54 -36.81 7.14
N LEU A 25 -26.78 -36.35 6.90
CA LEU A 25 -27.07 -35.33 5.88
C LEU A 25 -26.40 -33.99 6.21
N ILE A 26 -26.47 -33.53 7.46
CA ILE A 26 -25.81 -32.29 7.91
C ILE A 26 -24.29 -32.40 7.78
N ILE A 27 -23.70 -33.51 8.23
CA ILE A 27 -22.25 -33.74 8.13
C ILE A 27 -21.79 -33.74 6.66
N SER A 28 -22.57 -34.39 5.77
CA SER A 28 -22.26 -34.41 4.34
C SER A 28 -22.25 -33.01 3.72
N ILE A 29 -23.21 -32.15 4.10
CA ILE A 29 -23.25 -30.75 3.66
C ILE A 29 -22.02 -29.98 4.17
N CYS A 30 -21.66 -30.13 5.45
CA CYS A 30 -20.47 -29.49 6.03
C CYS A 30 -19.18 -29.89 5.30
N ILE A 31 -19.02 -31.17 4.96
CA ILE A 31 -17.85 -31.67 4.23
C ILE A 31 -17.75 -31.03 2.83
N ILE A 32 -18.86 -30.91 2.10
CA ILE A 32 -18.88 -30.28 0.77
C ILE A 32 -18.42 -28.82 0.84
N TYR A 33 -18.87 -28.07 1.86
CA TYR A 33 -18.45 -26.69 2.08
C TYR A 33 -16.97 -26.57 2.47
N LEU A 34 -16.50 -27.46 3.35
CA LEU A 34 -15.11 -27.47 3.78
C LEU A 34 -14.16 -27.75 2.60
N ILE A 35 -14.49 -28.74 1.76
CA ILE A 35 -13.75 -29.03 0.52
C ILE A 35 -13.78 -27.83 -0.44
N SER A 36 -14.93 -27.17 -0.59
CA SER A 36 -15.06 -26.00 -1.47
C SER A 36 -14.23 -24.80 -0.99
N PHE A 37 -14.14 -24.60 0.33
CA PHE A 37 -13.32 -23.56 0.94
C PHE A 37 -11.83 -23.80 0.70
N PHE A 38 -11.33 -25.02 0.92
CA PHE A 38 -9.93 -25.37 0.64
C PHE A 38 -9.58 -25.33 -0.85
N GLN A 39 -10.57 -25.41 -1.75
CA GLN A 39 -10.37 -25.23 -3.18
C GLN A 39 -10.30 -23.76 -3.62
N GLY A 40 -10.49 -22.79 -2.71
CA GLY A 40 -10.48 -21.37 -3.03
C GLY A 40 -11.65 -20.96 -3.95
N ARG A 41 -12.78 -21.67 -3.88
CA ARG A 41 -13.98 -21.35 -4.67
C ARG A 41 -14.82 -20.32 -3.91
N ASP A 42 -15.36 -19.34 -4.61
CA ASP A 42 -16.34 -18.41 -4.04
C ASP A 42 -17.62 -19.18 -3.69
N ILE A 43 -17.97 -19.16 -2.40
CA ILE A 43 -19.17 -19.78 -1.86
C ILE A 43 -20.16 -18.67 -1.53
N SER A 44 -21.29 -18.63 -2.24
CA SER A 44 -22.42 -17.77 -1.87
C SER A 44 -23.48 -18.60 -1.16
N PHE A 45 -23.85 -18.17 0.05
CA PHE A 45 -24.79 -18.87 0.91
C PHE A 45 -26.25 -18.72 0.43
N TRP A 46 -26.61 -17.54 -0.09
CA TRP A 46 -27.96 -17.31 -0.61
C TRP A 46 -27.97 -16.25 -1.72
N PRO A 47 -28.40 -16.60 -2.95
CA PRO A 47 -28.78 -17.94 -3.41
C PRO A 47 -27.59 -18.92 -3.41
N PRO A 48 -27.81 -20.23 -3.15
CA PRO A 48 -26.74 -21.21 -3.12
C PRO A 48 -26.09 -21.33 -4.50
N LYS A 49 -24.88 -20.79 -4.63
CA LYS A 49 -24.09 -20.85 -5.86
C LYS A 49 -22.68 -21.32 -5.51
N ILE A 50 -22.29 -22.43 -6.14
CA ILE A 50 -20.92 -22.91 -6.11
C ILE A 50 -20.23 -22.30 -7.34
N GLY A 51 -19.29 -21.37 -7.12
CA GLY A 51 -18.51 -20.76 -8.21
C GLY A 51 -17.80 -21.80 -9.08
N GLN A 52 -17.52 -21.47 -10.34
CA GLN A 52 -16.83 -22.40 -11.25
C GLN A 52 -15.46 -22.81 -10.69
N LYS A 53 -15.05 -24.05 -10.94
CA LYS A 53 -13.72 -24.53 -10.54
C LYS A 53 -12.67 -23.68 -11.26
N PRO A 54 -11.65 -23.15 -10.57
CA PRO A 54 -10.59 -22.40 -11.24
C PRO A 54 -9.92 -23.30 -12.28
N ILE A 55 -10.00 -22.89 -13.55
CA ILE A 55 -9.30 -23.53 -14.65
C ILE A 55 -7.82 -23.26 -14.40
N LYS A 56 -7.06 -24.28 -14.00
CA LYS A 56 -5.60 -24.19 -14.01
C LYS A 56 -5.16 -24.10 -15.47
N SER A 57 -4.95 -22.88 -15.98
CA SER A 57 -4.42 -22.68 -17.31
C SER A 57 -2.95 -23.10 -17.31
N ASN A 58 -2.65 -24.34 -17.72
CA ASN A 58 -1.29 -24.82 -17.97
C ASN A 58 -0.75 -24.34 -19.33
N THR A 59 -1.14 -23.14 -19.75
CA THR A 59 -0.59 -22.47 -20.92
C THR A 59 -0.56 -20.98 -20.57
N PRO A 60 0.58 -20.28 -20.73
CA PRO A 60 0.65 -18.85 -20.50
C PRO A 60 -0.14 -18.14 -21.60
N ALA A 61 -1.47 -18.14 -21.45
CA ALA A 61 -2.32 -17.22 -22.18
C ALA A 61 -1.98 -15.84 -21.65
N LYS A 62 -1.18 -15.13 -22.45
CA LYS A 62 -0.93 -13.69 -22.36
C LYS A 62 -2.27 -12.98 -22.49
N GLN A 63 -3.02 -12.96 -21.39
CA GLN A 63 -4.27 -12.23 -21.24
C GLN A 63 -3.85 -10.78 -21.08
N THR A 64 -3.55 -10.14 -22.20
CA THR A 64 -3.32 -8.71 -22.27
C THR A 64 -4.64 -8.05 -21.93
N ASN A 65 -4.83 -7.70 -20.66
CA ASN A 65 -5.95 -6.86 -20.27
C ASN A 65 -5.84 -5.56 -21.06
N MET A 66 -6.97 -5.00 -21.51
CA MET A 66 -6.97 -3.69 -22.17
C MET A 66 -6.41 -2.58 -21.25
N PHE A 67 -6.34 -2.82 -19.93
CA PHE A 67 -5.60 -2.02 -18.96
C PHE A 67 -4.09 -2.34 -18.87
N ASP A 68 -3.64 -3.53 -19.26
CA ASP A 68 -2.21 -3.89 -19.35
C ASP A 68 -1.53 -3.27 -20.57
N ILE A 69 -2.29 -2.86 -21.60
CA ILE A 69 -1.74 -2.17 -22.78
C ILE A 69 -1.19 -0.77 -22.39
N VAL A 70 -1.65 -0.20 -21.27
CA VAL A 70 -1.12 1.07 -20.75
C VAL A 70 0.11 0.88 -19.85
N PHE A 71 0.35 -0.33 -19.35
CA PHE A 71 1.48 -0.65 -18.48
C PHE A 71 2.24 -1.85 -19.02
N ILE A 72 2.65 -1.80 -20.28
CA ILE A 72 3.81 -2.59 -20.70
C ILE A 72 4.99 -2.01 -19.92
N GLU A 73 5.29 -2.63 -18.79
CA GLU A 73 6.54 -2.43 -18.06
C GLU A 73 7.65 -2.77 -19.05
N ASP A 74 8.19 -1.74 -19.71
CA ASP A 74 9.30 -1.85 -20.66
C ASP A 74 10.55 -2.25 -19.88
N LYS A 75 10.65 -3.55 -19.59
CA LYS A 75 11.84 -4.18 -19.00
C LYS A 75 13.06 -4.09 -19.93
N SER A 76 12.93 -3.53 -21.13
CA SER A 76 13.99 -3.51 -22.14
C SER A 76 14.80 -2.21 -22.20
N ASN A 77 14.47 -1.17 -21.44
CA ASN A 77 15.19 0.11 -21.53
C ASN A 77 15.60 0.72 -20.19
N ASN A 78 16.38 -0.04 -19.42
CA ASN A 78 17.07 0.42 -18.21
C ASN A 78 18.26 1.37 -18.50
N LYS A 79 18.15 2.21 -19.56
CA LYS A 79 19.16 3.20 -19.96
C LYS A 79 18.76 4.64 -19.64
N ASN A 80 17.50 4.90 -19.31
CA ASN A 80 17.00 6.23 -18.93
C ASN A 80 16.51 6.25 -17.47
N GLN A 81 17.24 5.60 -16.58
CA GLN A 81 16.97 5.73 -15.15
C GLN A 81 17.38 7.13 -14.71
N ARG A 82 16.38 7.95 -14.37
CA ARG A 82 16.58 9.31 -13.86
C ARG A 82 17.46 9.27 -12.61
N ILE A 83 18.41 10.21 -12.53
CA ILE A 83 19.36 10.31 -11.43
C ILE A 83 18.91 11.44 -10.49
N ILE A 84 18.29 11.04 -9.39
CA ILE A 84 17.75 11.89 -8.33
C ILE A 84 18.69 11.82 -7.13
N GLU A 85 19.82 12.51 -7.27
CA GLU A 85 20.88 12.57 -6.27
C GLU A 85 21.35 14.00 -6.04
N GLY A 86 22.08 14.22 -4.95
CA GLY A 86 22.69 15.49 -4.60
C GLY A 86 21.88 16.26 -3.56
N ILE A 87 22.03 17.58 -3.54
CA ILE A 87 21.37 18.44 -2.55
C ILE A 87 20.06 18.98 -3.14
N TRP A 88 19.00 18.89 -2.35
CA TRP A 88 17.66 19.28 -2.72
C TRP A 88 17.04 20.15 -1.63
N LYS A 89 16.44 21.27 -2.04
CA LYS A 89 15.60 22.09 -1.18
C LYS A 89 14.21 21.48 -1.12
N SER A 90 13.87 20.94 0.03
CA SER A 90 12.54 20.46 0.40
C SER A 90 11.72 21.62 0.96
N THR A 91 10.54 21.86 0.37
CA THR A 91 9.60 22.88 0.79
C THR A 91 8.21 22.26 0.92
N TYR A 92 7.61 22.33 2.10
CA TYR A 92 6.27 21.82 2.35
C TYR A 92 5.44 22.76 3.23
N PHE A 93 4.12 22.72 3.07
CA PHE A 93 3.15 23.45 3.88
C PHE A 93 1.89 22.61 4.05
N THR A 94 1.10 22.88 5.10
CA THR A 94 -0.20 22.23 5.30
C THR A 94 -1.29 22.95 4.54
N ASP A 95 -2.29 22.20 4.05
CA ASP A 95 -3.43 22.80 3.34
C ASP A 95 -4.27 23.70 4.28
N HIS A 96 -4.27 23.42 5.59
CA HIS A 96 -4.93 24.25 6.60
C HIS A 96 -4.22 25.57 6.91
N ASN A 97 -2.92 25.67 6.64
CA ASN A 97 -2.14 26.89 6.89
C ASN A 97 -1.03 27.06 5.84
N PRO A 98 -1.38 27.46 4.60
CA PRO A 98 -0.42 27.51 3.49
C PRO A 98 0.66 28.59 3.66
N THR A 99 0.47 29.56 4.56
CA THR A 99 1.48 30.59 4.84
C THR A 99 2.62 30.06 5.71
N LYS A 100 2.38 28.99 6.49
CA LYS A 100 3.41 28.32 7.29
C LYS A 100 4.17 27.32 6.43
N THR A 101 5.27 27.79 5.84
CA THR A 101 6.15 26.98 5.02
C THR A 101 7.33 26.45 5.83
N HIS A 102 7.64 25.17 5.63
CA HIS A 102 8.81 24.50 6.20
C HIS A 102 9.82 24.21 5.09
N ASN A 103 11.09 24.51 5.35
CA ASN A 103 12.18 24.35 4.39
C ASN A 103 13.31 23.51 4.98
N HIS A 104 13.83 22.55 4.21
CA HIS A 104 14.99 21.74 4.58
C HIS A 104 15.93 21.60 3.38
N LEU A 105 17.24 21.59 3.62
CA LEU A 105 18.21 21.10 2.64
C LEU A 105 18.47 19.63 2.89
N LEU A 106 18.15 18.78 1.92
CA LEU A 106 18.27 17.33 1.99
C LEU A 106 19.37 16.85 1.04
N GLU A 107 20.26 15.99 1.53
CA GLU A 107 21.11 15.18 0.66
C GLU A 107 20.33 13.92 0.25
N LEU A 108 20.03 13.79 -1.04
CA LEU A 108 19.39 12.61 -1.61
C LEU A 108 20.42 11.65 -2.19
N LYS A 109 20.29 10.36 -1.86
CA LYS A 109 21.11 9.25 -2.36
C LYS A 109 20.19 8.22 -3.00
N GLN A 110 20.47 7.86 -4.24
CA GLN A 110 19.68 6.89 -4.99
C GLN A 110 20.43 5.55 -5.06
N ASN A 111 19.69 4.46 -4.86
CA ASN A 111 20.17 3.10 -5.07
C ASN A 111 19.13 2.35 -5.90
N GLY A 112 19.38 2.27 -7.21
CA GLY A 112 18.41 1.79 -8.18
C GLY A 112 17.14 2.63 -8.12
N GLU A 113 16.00 1.99 -7.82
CA GLU A 113 14.71 2.68 -7.72
C GLU A 113 14.47 3.32 -6.35
N TYR A 114 15.33 3.11 -5.35
CA TYR A 114 15.13 3.62 -4.00
C TYR A 114 15.88 4.93 -3.80
N ILE A 115 15.24 5.91 -3.16
CA ILE A 115 15.88 7.17 -2.78
C ILE A 115 15.76 7.33 -1.27
N ASN A 116 16.88 7.63 -0.62
CA ASN A 116 16.93 8.04 0.78
C ASN A 116 17.42 9.49 0.84
N GLY A 117 16.76 10.30 1.66
CA GLY A 117 17.11 11.69 1.89
C GLY A 117 17.31 11.97 3.36
N GLN A 118 18.32 12.79 3.69
CA GLN A 118 18.56 13.23 5.05
C GLN A 118 18.90 14.72 5.07
N SER A 119 18.38 15.44 6.07
CA SER A 119 18.72 16.83 6.32
C SER A 119 20.20 17.01 6.57
N LEU A 120 20.78 18.02 5.95
CA LEU A 120 22.17 18.40 6.16
C LEU A 120 22.36 19.07 7.53
N GLU A 121 23.49 18.83 8.18
CA GLU A 121 23.86 19.55 9.40
C GLU A 121 23.97 21.05 9.11
N GLY A 122 23.40 21.89 9.98
CA GLY A 122 23.33 23.34 9.75
C GLY A 122 22.33 23.77 8.67
N SER A 123 21.43 22.88 8.23
CA SER A 123 20.30 23.19 7.35
C SER A 123 19.46 24.38 7.86
N LEU A 124 18.67 24.97 6.94
CA LEU A 124 17.69 26.04 7.18
C LEU A 124 16.67 25.75 8.32
N SER A 125 16.61 24.50 8.79
CA SER A 125 15.70 24.02 9.83
C SER A 125 16.49 23.54 11.05
N LEU A 126 15.99 23.84 12.25
CA LEU A 126 16.49 23.32 13.53
C LEU A 126 16.18 21.82 13.76
N HIS A 127 15.56 21.13 12.78
CA HIS A 127 15.00 19.79 12.95
C HIS A 127 15.66 18.80 12.01
N SER A 128 15.91 17.59 12.50
CA SER A 128 16.41 16.51 11.63
C SER A 128 15.26 16.00 10.78
N PHE A 129 15.46 15.88 9.48
CA PHE A 129 14.45 15.41 8.55
C PHE A 129 15.00 14.25 7.73
N LYS A 130 14.22 13.19 7.56
CA LYS A 130 14.56 12.03 6.74
C LYS A 130 13.40 11.68 5.83
N LEU A 131 13.72 11.22 4.63
CA LEU A 131 12.74 10.61 3.73
C LEU A 131 13.32 9.34 3.11
N SER A 132 12.45 8.38 2.84
CA SER A 132 12.79 7.15 2.12
C SER A 132 11.63 6.81 1.21
N GLY A 133 11.91 6.59 -0.06
CA GLY A 133 10.88 6.25 -1.03
C GLY A 133 11.41 5.43 -2.19
N LYS A 134 10.49 5.07 -3.08
CA LYS A 134 10.79 4.29 -4.28
C LYS A 134 10.19 4.99 -5.50
N ILE A 135 10.97 5.06 -6.58
CA ILE A 135 10.51 5.47 -7.90
C ILE A 135 9.70 4.32 -8.51
N ARG A 136 8.55 4.65 -9.10
CA ARG A 136 7.69 3.75 -9.87
C ARG A 136 7.54 4.32 -11.27
N TYR A 137 7.69 3.47 -12.28
CA TYR A 137 7.50 3.82 -13.69
C TYR A 137 8.36 5.02 -14.13
N GLY A 138 9.51 5.23 -13.48
CA GLY A 138 10.42 6.33 -13.78
C GLY A 138 9.89 7.74 -13.49
N ILE A 139 8.69 7.92 -12.93
CA ILE A 139 8.09 9.25 -12.75
C ILE A 139 7.42 9.46 -11.38
N TYR A 140 6.93 8.42 -10.72
CA TYR A 140 6.27 8.56 -9.43
C TYR A 140 7.24 8.27 -8.31
N PHE A 141 7.42 9.22 -7.39
CA PHE A 141 8.22 9.05 -6.20
C PHE A 141 7.32 8.97 -4.97
N THR A 142 7.24 7.81 -4.35
CA THR A 142 6.36 7.55 -3.21
C THR A 142 7.13 6.97 -2.04
N GLY A 143 6.80 7.35 -0.82
CA GLY A 143 7.55 6.88 0.34
C GLY A 143 7.06 7.43 1.67
N ILE A 144 7.94 7.34 2.67
CA ILE A 144 7.71 7.81 4.03
C ILE A 144 8.70 8.92 4.41
N TRP A 145 8.32 9.73 5.38
CA TRP A 145 9.18 10.75 5.96
C TRP A 145 9.14 10.70 7.48
N GLU A 146 10.21 11.19 8.10
CA GLU A 146 10.36 11.35 9.54
C GLU A 146 10.94 12.74 9.83
N SER A 147 10.36 13.45 10.79
CA SER A 147 10.90 14.71 11.29
C SER A 147 11.06 14.63 12.80
N ARG A 148 12.25 14.94 13.30
CA ARG A 148 12.54 14.99 14.73
C ARG A 148 12.76 16.43 15.17
N LEU A 149 11.92 16.87 16.11
CA LEU A 149 11.95 18.19 16.71
C LEU A 149 11.93 18.00 18.23
N GLU A 150 13.02 18.37 18.90
CA GLU A 150 13.22 18.17 20.33
C GLU A 150 12.96 16.70 20.72
N GLU A 151 12.00 16.44 21.62
CA GLU A 151 11.60 15.10 22.08
C GLU A 151 10.48 14.47 21.23
N SER A 152 9.99 15.17 20.20
CA SER A 152 8.91 14.71 19.34
C SER A 152 9.43 14.14 18.03
N VAL A 153 8.87 12.98 17.63
CA VAL A 153 9.10 12.38 16.32
C VAL A 153 7.78 12.35 15.56
N TYR A 154 7.79 12.95 14.37
CA TYR A 154 6.67 12.97 13.45
C TYR A 154 6.94 12.05 12.28
N HIS A 155 5.90 11.35 11.83
CA HIS A 155 5.97 10.43 10.71
C HIS A 155 4.87 10.73 9.70
N GLY A 156 5.12 10.34 8.45
CA GLY A 156 4.13 10.44 7.41
C GLY A 156 4.52 9.71 6.14
N THR A 157 3.68 9.91 5.13
CA THR A 157 3.83 9.36 3.78
C THR A 157 3.75 10.48 2.74
N PHE A 158 4.24 10.22 1.55
CA PHE A 158 4.14 11.16 0.43
C PHE A 158 3.95 10.44 -0.90
N GLN A 159 3.39 11.19 -1.85
CA GLN A 159 3.30 10.82 -3.25
C GLN A 159 3.61 12.04 -4.10
N CYS A 160 4.66 11.91 -4.91
CA CYS A 160 5.17 12.98 -5.76
C CYS A 160 5.42 12.51 -7.19
N ILE A 161 5.56 13.47 -8.09
CA ILE A 161 5.86 13.30 -9.51
C ILE A 161 7.20 13.99 -9.77
N ILE A 162 8.11 13.28 -10.44
CA ILE A 162 9.40 13.79 -10.88
C ILE A 162 9.17 14.58 -12.17
N GLY A 163 9.48 15.88 -12.16
CA GLY A 163 9.36 16.76 -13.31
C GLY A 163 10.27 16.32 -14.47
N SER A 164 9.96 16.72 -15.69
CA SER A 164 10.67 16.26 -16.92
C SER A 164 12.16 16.58 -16.96
N ALA A 165 12.60 17.60 -16.23
CA ALA A 165 13.99 18.04 -16.18
C ALA A 165 14.82 17.45 -15.03
N ASP A 166 14.24 16.57 -14.19
CA ASP A 166 14.89 15.97 -13.01
C ASP A 166 15.50 16.98 -12.02
N LYS A 167 15.02 18.23 -12.07
CA LYS A 167 15.39 19.32 -11.16
C LYS A 167 14.30 19.66 -10.16
N GLU A 168 13.12 19.10 -10.33
CA GLU A 168 11.96 19.38 -9.51
C GLU A 168 11.13 18.11 -9.30
N ILE A 169 10.64 17.91 -8.09
CA ILE A 169 9.69 16.86 -7.72
C ILE A 169 8.57 17.53 -6.94
N THR A 170 7.32 17.35 -7.37
CA THR A 170 6.15 17.99 -6.74
C THR A 170 5.11 16.96 -6.37
N GLY A 171 4.37 17.19 -5.28
CA GLY A 171 3.39 16.23 -4.82
C GLY A 171 2.66 16.64 -3.56
N LYS A 172 2.12 15.63 -2.89
CA LYS A 172 1.40 15.76 -1.63
C LYS A 172 2.06 14.91 -0.56
N TRP A 173 1.94 15.37 0.67
CA TRP A 173 2.34 14.64 1.86
C TRP A 173 1.16 14.50 2.82
N LEU A 174 1.24 13.49 3.67
CA LEU A 174 0.31 13.20 4.75
C LEU A 174 1.14 12.88 6.00
N GLY A 175 0.77 13.40 7.17
CA GLY A 175 1.42 12.99 8.43
C GLY A 175 0.86 13.69 9.65
N THR A 176 1.35 13.32 10.82
CA THR A 176 0.81 13.79 12.11
C THR A 176 1.40 15.12 12.53
N GLY A 177 0.56 15.99 13.10
CA GLY A 177 1.00 17.19 13.83
C GLY A 177 1.16 16.94 15.32
N SER A 178 1.63 17.96 16.07
CA SER A 178 1.79 17.90 17.54
C SER A 178 0.49 17.63 18.30
N THR A 179 -0.65 18.01 17.74
CA THR A 179 -1.98 17.87 18.37
C THR A 179 -2.74 16.62 17.89
N ASN A 180 -2.08 15.68 17.22
CA ASN A 180 -2.65 14.45 16.62
C ASN A 180 -3.66 14.57 15.44
N PRO A 181 -3.92 15.72 14.76
CA PRO A 181 -4.60 15.65 13.47
C PRO A 181 -3.65 15.09 12.41
N ILE A 182 -4.21 14.30 11.49
CA ILE A 182 -3.55 13.97 10.24
C ILE A 182 -3.63 15.20 9.34
N ASN A 183 -2.49 15.78 9.03
CA ASN A 183 -2.36 16.90 8.11
C ASN A 183 -2.03 16.39 6.71
N VAL A 184 -2.55 17.12 5.72
CA VAL A 184 -2.21 16.96 4.31
C VAL A 184 -1.67 18.28 3.78
N GLY A 185 -0.80 18.22 2.78
CA GLY A 185 -0.21 19.42 2.23
C GLY A 185 0.57 19.21 0.95
N ASN A 186 0.93 20.30 0.30
CA ASN A 186 1.83 20.27 -0.86
C ASN A 186 3.28 20.08 -0.41
N TRP A 187 4.03 19.35 -1.23
CA TRP A 187 5.46 19.15 -1.07
C TRP A 187 6.18 19.35 -2.41
N THR A 188 7.22 20.18 -2.40
CA THR A 188 8.12 20.38 -3.53
C THR A 188 9.56 20.11 -3.10
N LEU A 189 10.31 19.38 -3.92
CA LEU A 189 11.76 19.21 -3.83
C LEU A 189 12.38 19.85 -5.06
N GLN A 190 13.29 20.81 -4.88
CA GLN A 190 14.01 21.46 -5.97
C GLN A 190 15.50 21.19 -5.84
N LYS A 191 16.13 20.71 -6.91
CA LYS A 191 17.57 20.42 -6.94
C LYS A 191 18.34 21.71 -6.79
N THR A 192 19.27 21.77 -5.84
CA THR A 192 20.11 22.94 -5.62
C THR A 192 21.52 22.68 -6.13
N GLU A 193 22.13 23.72 -6.71
CA GLU A 193 23.55 23.72 -7.09
C GLU A 193 24.44 24.26 -5.96
N GLU A 194 23.83 24.71 -4.86
CA GLU A 194 24.52 25.24 -3.68
C GLU A 194 25.45 24.17 -3.10
N ARG A 195 26.76 24.41 -3.22
CA ARG A 195 27.76 23.71 -2.42
C ARG A 195 27.64 24.26 -1.01
N ILE A 196 27.41 23.39 -0.03
CA ILE A 196 27.52 23.76 1.38
C ILE A 196 28.99 24.10 1.62
N THR A 197 29.31 25.38 1.67
CA THR A 197 30.55 25.84 2.28
C THR A 197 30.42 25.54 3.77
N LYS A 198 31.04 24.44 4.21
CA LYS A 198 31.21 24.18 5.65
C LYS A 198 31.83 25.44 6.25
N LYS A 199 31.08 26.14 7.11
CA LYS A 199 31.70 27.10 8.02
C LYS A 199 32.63 26.26 8.90
N GLN A 200 33.94 26.38 8.64
CA GLN A 200 34.95 25.94 9.59
C GLN A 200 34.80 26.85 10.81
N GLU A 201 34.32 26.28 11.92
CA GLU A 201 34.49 26.85 13.24
C GLU A 201 35.88 26.48 13.78
#